data_AF-A0A170PR48-F1
#
_entry.id   AF-A0A170PR48-F1
#
_cell.length_a   1.000
_cell.length_b   1.000
_cell.length_c   1.000
_cell.angle_alpha   90.00
_cell.angle_beta   90.00
_cell.angle_gamma   90.00
#
_symmetry.space_group_name_H-M   'P 1'
#
loop_
_entity.id
_entity.type
_entity.pdbx_description
1 polymer ?
#
loop_
_entity_poly.entity_id
_entity_poly.type
_entity_poly.pdbx_seq_one_letter_code
_entity_poly.pdbx_strand_id
1 'polypeptide(L)'
;MYTKAGAMNYLPVFLRIRNAPCLVVGGGAIALRKVELLLSAGASVTVVSKSQDHRMLKLIQQQKITHLKCEFSPDLITGMYLVVAATNDRTVNQQVSETAMAQAIPVNVVDQPELSNFIVPSIVDRSPVIIAVGTGGTAPILARLLKSRLETLIPAAYGRLAGLAGGFRQQVKAKFDSIAERKHFWEYVLQGPIAELVFSGRDDDARDALERLIEKPDYSPTAQGEVYLVGAGPGDPDLLTFRALRLMQQADVVLYDRLVAREIVDLARRDADRIFVGKSRAKHAVSQTDINRLLVELAHQGKRVLRLKGGDPFIFGRGGEEIADLVRENIPFQVIPGITAASGCAAYAGIPLTHRDHAQSCVFVTGHLKDGQLDLNWSALCQPGQTVVVYMSLTGLETLCSKMIRHGADRDLPAALIQQGTTRNQKVITGTLATLPGTVSSGDIKPPTLLIIGHVVSLRSDLAWYNPDDCSPDTDTETNLHAKSGFSR
;
A
#
# COMPACT_ATOMS: atom_id res chain seq x y z
N MET A 1 5.69 -16.78 -13.97
CA MET A 1 5.68 -17.97 -13.08
C MET A 1 5.94 -17.48 -11.67
N TYR A 2 4.95 -17.50 -10.78
CA TYR A 2 5.20 -17.24 -9.36
C TYR A 2 5.96 -18.42 -8.79
N THR A 3 7.24 -18.23 -8.48
CA THR A 3 8.01 -19.16 -7.67
C THR A 3 7.23 -19.40 -6.38
N LYS A 4 6.88 -20.66 -6.12
CA LYS A 4 6.33 -21.09 -4.84
C LYS A 4 7.20 -20.49 -3.74
N ALA A 5 6.64 -19.62 -2.90
CA ALA A 5 7.30 -19.19 -1.68
C ALA A 5 7.77 -20.47 -0.97
N GLY A 6 9.06 -20.53 -0.60
CA GLY A 6 9.64 -21.70 0.08
C GLY A 6 8.80 -22.11 1.29
N ALA A 7 8.89 -23.40 1.66
CA ALA A 7 8.18 -23.91 2.83
C ALA A 7 8.47 -23.03 4.07
N MET A 8 7.44 -22.80 4.89
CA MET A 8 7.56 -21.94 6.07
C MET A 8 8.39 -22.65 7.14
N ASN A 9 9.57 -22.10 7.44
CA ASN A 9 10.51 -22.70 8.41
C ASN A 9 10.20 -22.37 9.88
N TYR A 10 9.43 -21.31 10.15
CA TYR A 10 9.09 -20.85 11.50
C TYR A 10 7.63 -20.47 11.58
N LEU A 11 6.95 -20.92 12.64
CA LEU A 11 5.60 -20.47 12.99
C LEU A 11 5.70 -19.22 13.89
N PRO A 12 5.21 -18.04 13.44
CA PRO A 12 5.19 -16.86 14.29
C PRO A 12 4.13 -17.00 15.39
N VAL A 13 4.56 -17.00 16.65
CA VAL A 13 3.68 -17.06 17.82
C VAL A 13 4.04 -15.97 18.83
N PHE A 14 3.05 -15.48 19.58
CA PHE A 14 3.26 -14.57 20.71
C PHE A 14 3.11 -15.33 22.02
N LEU A 15 4.18 -15.36 22.82
CA LEU A 15 4.23 -16.06 24.10
C LEU A 15 3.83 -15.11 25.24
N ARG A 16 2.93 -15.56 26.10
CA ARG A 16 2.63 -14.86 27.35
C ARG A 16 3.61 -15.36 28.43
N ILE A 17 4.65 -14.58 28.70
CA ILE A 17 5.73 -14.94 29.63
C ILE A 17 5.71 -14.15 30.95
N ARG A 18 4.58 -13.51 31.28
CA ARG A 18 4.45 -12.75 32.53
C ARG A 18 4.66 -13.68 33.73
N ASN A 19 5.63 -13.33 34.58
CA ASN A 19 6.13 -14.08 35.73
C ASN A 19 6.73 -15.47 35.38
N ALA A 20 6.92 -15.79 34.11
CA ALA A 20 7.52 -17.06 33.70
C ALA A 20 9.03 -17.03 33.94
N PRO A 21 9.63 -18.12 34.47
CA PRO A 21 11.07 -18.21 34.69
C PRO A 21 11.79 -18.29 33.35
N CYS A 22 12.68 -17.34 33.06
CA CYS A 22 13.48 -17.32 31.83
C CYS A 22 14.97 -17.25 32.19
N LEU A 23 15.78 -18.03 31.48
CA LEU A 23 17.23 -18.08 31.68
C LEU A 23 17.96 -17.35 30.55
N VAL A 24 18.92 -16.49 30.90
CA VAL A 24 19.88 -15.90 29.96
C VAL A 24 21.29 -16.30 30.37
N VAL A 25 21.99 -17.01 29.49
CA VAL A 25 23.40 -17.40 29.71
C VAL A 25 24.30 -16.39 28.99
N GLY A 26 25.10 -15.66 29.75
CA GLY A 26 25.96 -14.58 29.27
C GLY A 26 25.71 -13.25 30.00
N GLY A 27 26.77 -12.45 30.19
CA GLY A 27 26.71 -11.19 30.93
C GLY A 27 27.10 -9.94 30.13
N GLY A 28 27.32 -10.09 28.82
CA GLY A 28 27.72 -9.00 27.93
C GLY A 28 26.55 -8.15 27.43
N ALA A 29 26.85 -7.17 26.57
CA ALA A 29 25.87 -6.25 26.00
C ALA A 29 24.76 -6.96 25.18
N ILE A 30 25.08 -8.07 24.52
CA ILE A 30 24.10 -8.89 23.79
C ILE A 30 23.09 -9.51 24.75
N ALA A 31 23.57 -10.13 25.84
CA ALA A 31 22.73 -10.71 26.87
C ALA A 31 21.84 -9.65 27.52
N LEU A 32 22.38 -8.46 27.83
CA LEU A 32 21.62 -7.33 28.38
C LEU A 32 20.40 -6.98 27.52
N ARG A 33 20.55 -6.87 26.20
CA ARG A 33 19.42 -6.58 25.29
C ARG A 33 18.32 -7.64 25.35
N LYS A 34 18.69 -8.91 25.58
CA LYS A 34 17.74 -10.02 25.71
C LYS A 34 17.06 -10.01 27.07
N VAL A 35 17.80 -9.69 28.13
CA VAL A 35 17.24 -9.48 29.48
C VAL A 35 16.22 -8.34 29.46
N GLU A 36 16.54 -7.19 28.88
CA GLU A 36 15.63 -6.04 28.80
C GLU A 36 14.33 -6.38 28.05
N LEU A 37 14.41 -7.14 26.95
CA LEU A 37 13.25 -7.60 26.20
C LEU A 37 12.36 -8.57 27.01
N LEU A 38 12.97 -9.53 27.71
CA LEU A 38 12.22 -10.48 28.55
C LEU A 38 11.55 -9.76 29.73
N LEU A 39 12.25 -8.81 30.36
CA LEU A 39 11.70 -7.97 31.42
C LEU A 39 10.55 -7.08 30.93
N SER A 40 10.64 -6.49 29.73
CA SER A 40 9.56 -5.67 29.17
C SER A 40 8.30 -6.49 28.89
N ALA A 41 8.45 -7.79 28.62
CA ALA A 41 7.36 -8.76 28.51
C ALA A 41 6.90 -9.34 29.87
N GLY A 42 7.54 -8.93 30.98
CA GLY A 42 7.17 -9.28 32.34
C GLY A 42 7.72 -10.62 32.84
N ALA A 43 8.76 -11.18 32.21
CA ALA A 43 9.38 -12.43 32.65
C ALA A 43 10.15 -12.28 33.99
N SER A 44 10.27 -13.40 34.71
CA SER A 44 11.20 -13.53 35.83
C SER A 44 12.55 -14.00 35.28
N VAL A 45 13.53 -13.11 35.18
CA VAL A 45 14.78 -13.38 34.46
C VAL A 45 15.91 -13.75 35.41
N THR A 46 16.50 -14.92 35.16
CA THR A 46 17.76 -15.37 35.76
C THR A 46 18.89 -15.23 34.76
N VAL A 47 20.00 -14.62 35.16
CA VAL A 47 21.20 -14.44 34.34
C VAL A 47 22.34 -15.29 34.92
N VAL A 48 23.00 -16.08 34.08
CA VAL A 48 24.19 -16.86 34.45
C VAL A 48 25.41 -16.31 33.74
N SER A 49 26.39 -15.79 34.50
CA SER A 49 27.65 -15.30 33.93
C SER A 49 28.75 -15.11 34.97
N LYS A 50 30.02 -15.29 34.57
CA LYS A 50 31.19 -14.99 35.42
C LYS A 50 31.40 -13.48 35.64
N SER A 51 31.15 -12.71 34.59
CA SER A 51 31.31 -11.26 34.53
C SER A 51 30.03 -10.62 33.99
N GLN A 52 29.85 -9.32 34.28
CA GLN A 52 28.66 -8.60 33.87
C GLN A 52 28.99 -7.17 33.44
N ASP A 53 28.22 -6.69 32.46
CA ASP A 53 28.23 -5.29 32.05
C ASP A 53 27.73 -4.36 33.18
N HIS A 54 28.19 -3.10 33.18
CA HIS A 54 27.80 -2.11 34.20
C HIS A 54 26.28 -1.86 34.24
N ARG A 55 25.58 -1.92 33.10
CA ARG A 55 24.12 -1.77 33.06
C ARG A 55 23.39 -2.98 33.64
N MET A 56 23.96 -4.17 33.48
CA MET A 56 23.43 -5.39 34.10
C MET A 56 23.50 -5.32 35.63
N LEU A 57 24.62 -4.80 36.18
CA LEU A 57 24.78 -4.56 37.62
C LEU A 57 23.65 -3.70 38.19
N LYS A 58 23.21 -2.67 37.46
CA LYS A 58 22.10 -1.82 37.88
C LYS A 58 20.79 -2.60 38.01
N LEU A 59 20.49 -3.53 37.09
CA LEU A 59 19.30 -4.38 37.16
C LEU A 59 19.34 -5.33 38.36
N ILE A 60 20.52 -5.87 38.66
CA ILE A 60 20.74 -6.74 39.82
C ILE A 60 20.53 -5.97 41.13
N GLN A 61 21.14 -4.78 41.25
CA GLN A 61 21.00 -3.91 42.43
C GLN A 61 19.55 -3.46 42.66
N GLN A 62 18.79 -3.26 41.58
CA GLN A 62 17.36 -2.96 41.64
C GLN A 62 16.48 -4.21 41.90
N GLN A 63 17.08 -5.39 42.10
CA GLN A 63 16.39 -6.67 42.30
C GLN A 63 15.39 -7.00 41.17
N LYS A 64 15.66 -6.53 39.95
CA LYS A 64 14.82 -6.82 38.78
C LYS A 64 15.14 -8.18 38.14
N ILE A 65 16.33 -8.71 38.39
CA ILE A 65 16.81 -9.99 37.87
C ILE A 65 17.55 -10.75 38.97
N THR A 66 17.56 -12.07 38.85
CA THR A 66 18.43 -12.95 39.63
C THR A 66 19.73 -13.16 38.88
N HIS A 67 20.88 -12.94 39.51
CA HIS A 67 22.18 -13.20 38.88
C HIS A 67 22.91 -14.33 39.59
N LEU A 68 23.30 -15.35 38.83
CA LEU A 68 24.11 -16.47 39.26
C LEU A 68 25.52 -16.29 38.71
N LYS A 69 26.45 -15.94 39.60
CA LYS A 69 27.85 -15.69 39.25
C LYS A 69 28.64 -16.99 39.16
N CYS A 70 28.33 -17.81 38.15
CA CYS A 70 28.97 -19.11 37.93
C CYS A 70 29.14 -19.41 36.43
N GLU A 71 29.77 -20.55 36.14
CA GLU A 71 29.69 -21.18 34.82
C GLU A 71 28.32 -21.82 34.62
N PHE A 72 27.94 -21.99 33.36
CA PHE A 72 26.73 -22.71 33.01
C PHE A 72 26.84 -24.19 33.44
N SER A 73 25.81 -24.70 34.10
CA SER A 73 25.59 -26.12 34.31
C SER A 73 24.20 -26.53 33.80
N PRO A 74 24.04 -27.75 33.24
CA PRO A 74 22.77 -28.22 32.70
C PRO A 74 21.58 -28.15 33.66
N ASP A 75 21.82 -28.32 34.96
CA ASP A 75 20.78 -28.28 36.00
C ASP A 75 20.04 -26.94 36.07
N LEU A 76 20.69 -25.85 35.64
CA LEU A 76 20.11 -24.49 35.66
C LEU A 76 18.99 -24.29 34.64
N ILE A 77 18.85 -25.19 33.66
CA ILE A 77 17.77 -25.14 32.66
C ILE A 77 16.48 -25.74 33.20
N THR A 78 16.57 -26.62 34.20
CA THR A 78 15.41 -27.35 34.73
C THR A 78 14.36 -26.37 35.27
N GLY A 79 13.13 -26.49 34.80
CA GLY A 79 12.00 -25.64 35.21
C GLY A 79 11.96 -24.26 34.55
N MET A 80 12.86 -23.96 33.61
CA MET A 80 12.81 -22.72 32.82
C MET A 80 11.74 -22.83 31.72
N TYR A 81 11.06 -21.71 31.47
CA TYR A 81 10.05 -21.60 30.41
C TYR A 81 10.69 -21.27 29.04
N LEU A 82 11.79 -20.52 29.06
CA LEU A 82 12.51 -20.08 27.86
C LEU A 82 13.98 -19.82 28.21
N VAL A 83 14.87 -20.17 27.30
CA VAL A 83 16.32 -20.02 27.46
C VAL A 83 16.91 -19.18 26.31
N VAL A 84 17.85 -18.29 26.65
CA VAL A 84 18.64 -17.55 25.67
C VAL A 84 20.12 -17.75 25.96
N ALA A 85 20.86 -18.28 24.98
CA ALA A 85 22.32 -18.35 25.03
C ALA A 85 22.91 -17.15 24.28
N ALA A 86 23.60 -16.28 25.01
CA ALA A 86 24.15 -15.01 24.52
C ALA A 86 25.60 -14.83 24.95
N THR A 87 26.39 -15.90 24.84
CA THR A 87 27.83 -15.90 25.13
C THR A 87 28.67 -15.83 23.85
N ASN A 88 29.95 -15.48 23.99
CA ASN A 88 30.94 -15.57 22.91
C ASN A 88 31.55 -16.98 22.79
N ASP A 89 31.18 -17.92 23.68
CA ASP A 89 31.70 -19.28 23.68
C ASP A 89 30.70 -20.21 22.98
N ARG A 90 31.10 -20.68 21.78
CA ARG A 90 30.27 -21.59 20.98
C ARG A 90 30.00 -22.91 21.70
N THR A 91 30.94 -23.42 22.47
CA THR A 91 30.80 -24.69 23.19
C THR A 91 29.74 -24.57 24.28
N VAL A 92 29.78 -23.48 25.05
CA VAL A 92 28.75 -23.18 26.05
C VAL A 92 27.39 -23.01 25.39
N ASN A 93 27.33 -22.25 24.29
CA ASN A 93 26.08 -22.02 23.56
C ASN A 93 25.46 -23.32 23.04
N GLN A 94 26.29 -24.25 22.52
CA GLN A 94 25.86 -25.57 22.06
C GLN A 94 25.34 -26.42 23.24
N GLN A 95 26.07 -26.44 24.36
CA GLN A 95 25.64 -27.17 25.55
C GLN A 95 24.29 -26.66 26.11
N VAL A 96 24.10 -25.33 26.14
CA VAL A 96 22.82 -24.70 26.52
C VAL A 96 21.70 -25.13 25.59
N SER A 97 21.96 -25.11 24.28
CA SER A 97 21.02 -25.50 23.23
C SER A 97 20.57 -26.96 23.38
N GLU A 98 21.53 -27.89 23.41
CA GLU A 98 21.27 -29.33 23.51
C GLU A 98 20.50 -29.67 24.79
N THR A 99 20.89 -29.07 25.92
CA THR A 99 20.23 -29.30 27.21
C THR A 99 18.78 -28.79 27.22
N ALA A 100 18.54 -27.59 26.67
CA ALA A 100 17.19 -27.03 26.59
C ALA A 100 16.30 -27.84 25.64
N MET A 101 16.82 -28.23 24.48
CA MET A 101 16.09 -29.05 23.50
C MET A 101 15.75 -30.44 24.05
N ALA A 102 16.65 -31.06 24.81
CA ALA A 102 16.40 -32.35 25.47
C ALA A 102 15.21 -32.30 26.45
N GLN A 103 14.92 -31.13 27.02
CA GLN A 103 13.78 -30.89 27.90
C GLN A 103 12.58 -30.24 27.20
N ALA A 104 12.60 -30.13 25.86
CA ALA A 104 11.59 -29.43 25.05
C ALA A 104 11.37 -27.96 25.44
N ILE A 105 12.40 -27.30 25.98
CA ILE A 105 12.36 -25.89 26.34
C ILE A 105 12.76 -25.05 25.12
N PRO A 106 12.01 -23.99 24.77
CA PRO A 106 12.39 -23.05 23.74
C PRO A 106 13.75 -22.40 24.04
N VAL A 107 14.69 -22.53 23.11
CA VAL A 107 16.04 -21.96 23.18
C VAL A 107 16.38 -21.12 21.96
N ASN A 108 16.90 -19.92 22.23
CA ASN A 108 17.47 -19.03 21.23
C ASN A 108 18.96 -18.86 21.52
N VAL A 109 19.79 -19.26 20.57
CA VAL A 109 21.22 -18.98 20.58
C VAL A 109 21.48 -17.77 19.69
N VAL A 110 22.02 -16.70 20.27
CA VAL A 110 22.23 -15.45 19.54
C VAL A 110 23.28 -15.65 18.44
N ASP A 111 22.96 -15.15 17.25
CA ASP A 111 23.78 -15.24 16.04
C ASP A 111 24.12 -16.67 15.56
N GLN A 112 23.46 -17.70 16.11
CA GLN A 112 23.62 -19.12 15.73
C GLN A 112 22.24 -19.78 15.55
N PRO A 113 21.50 -19.43 14.48
CA PRO A 113 20.14 -19.92 14.24
C PRO A 113 20.07 -21.44 14.12
N GLU A 114 21.14 -22.11 13.68
CA GLU A 114 21.25 -23.56 13.58
C GLU A 114 21.19 -24.27 14.94
N LEU A 115 21.54 -23.57 16.02
CA LEU A 115 21.45 -24.07 17.39
C LEU A 115 20.15 -23.62 18.09
N SER A 116 19.22 -23.01 17.37
CA SER A 116 17.99 -22.45 17.94
C SER A 116 16.75 -23.23 17.48
N ASN A 117 15.77 -23.42 18.36
CA ASN A 117 14.44 -23.91 17.98
C ASN A 117 13.38 -22.80 17.94
N PHE A 118 13.74 -21.58 18.36
CA PHE A 118 12.97 -20.37 18.09
C PHE A 118 13.87 -19.16 17.80
N ILE A 119 13.31 -18.18 17.10
CA ILE A 119 13.99 -16.93 16.76
C ILE A 119 13.32 -15.74 17.47
N VAL A 120 14.13 -14.77 17.86
CA VAL A 120 13.63 -13.47 18.35
C VAL A 120 13.53 -12.52 17.15
N PRO A 121 12.31 -12.12 16.72
CA PRO A 121 12.13 -11.25 15.56
C PRO A 121 12.47 -9.79 15.88
N SER A 122 12.49 -8.94 14.84
CA SER A 122 12.40 -7.49 15.03
C SER A 122 10.97 -7.13 15.48
N ILE A 123 10.83 -6.48 16.63
CA ILE A 123 9.52 -6.19 17.23
C ILE A 123 9.23 -4.69 17.16
N VAL A 124 8.02 -4.36 16.70
CA VAL A 124 7.38 -3.05 16.87
C VAL A 124 6.34 -3.19 17.97
N ASP A 125 6.57 -2.53 19.10
CA ASP A 125 5.70 -2.58 20.27
C ASP A 125 4.85 -1.31 20.37
N ARG A 126 3.54 -1.49 20.29
CA ARG A 126 2.48 -0.50 20.47
C ARG A 126 1.42 -1.09 21.39
N SER A 127 1.86 -1.81 22.43
CA SER A 127 1.03 -2.62 23.32
C SER A 127 -0.33 -1.96 23.61
N PRO A 128 -1.45 -2.68 23.38
CA PRO A 128 -1.52 -4.13 23.11
C PRO A 128 -1.27 -4.53 21.64
N VAL A 129 -0.99 -3.60 20.72
CA VAL A 129 -0.67 -3.92 19.32
C VAL A 129 0.82 -4.25 19.19
N ILE A 130 1.14 -5.47 18.73
CA ILE A 130 2.52 -5.92 18.56
C ILE A 130 2.69 -6.46 17.14
N ILE A 131 3.79 -6.08 16.48
CA ILE A 131 4.17 -6.61 15.17
C ILE A 131 5.55 -7.22 15.25
N ALA A 132 5.68 -8.45 14.76
CA ALA A 132 6.94 -9.17 14.64
C ALA A 132 7.35 -9.30 13.18
N VAL A 133 8.58 -8.91 12.86
CA VAL A 133 9.19 -9.04 11.54
C VAL A 133 10.33 -10.06 11.64
N GLY A 134 10.15 -11.21 10.99
CA GLY A 134 11.13 -12.28 10.93
C GLY A 134 11.58 -12.56 9.49
N THR A 135 12.88 -12.76 9.30
CA THR A 135 13.47 -13.20 8.02
C THR A 135 14.08 -14.61 8.12
N GLY A 136 13.76 -15.35 9.18
CA GLY A 136 14.35 -16.67 9.43
C GLY A 136 15.87 -16.65 9.61
N GLY A 137 16.44 -15.48 9.94
CA GLY A 137 17.89 -15.27 10.06
C GLY A 137 18.61 -14.91 8.76
N THR A 138 17.96 -14.96 7.59
CA THR A 138 18.64 -14.77 6.29
C THR A 138 18.95 -13.31 5.96
N ALA A 139 18.13 -12.38 6.43
CA ALA A 139 18.23 -10.95 6.10
C ALA A 139 17.93 -10.05 7.31
N PRO A 140 18.82 -9.95 8.31
CA PRO A 140 18.59 -9.15 9.52
C PRO A 140 18.47 -7.64 9.23
N ILE A 141 19.20 -7.13 8.24
CA ILE A 141 19.14 -5.71 7.84
C ILE A 141 17.77 -5.35 7.25
N LEU A 142 17.20 -6.23 6.42
CA LEU A 142 15.86 -6.05 5.86
C LEU A 142 14.80 -6.03 6.96
N ALA A 143 14.88 -6.94 7.93
CA ALA A 143 13.97 -6.97 9.08
C ALA A 143 14.00 -5.64 9.86
N ARG A 144 15.20 -5.06 10.04
CA ARG A 144 15.38 -3.75 10.69
C ARG A 144 14.78 -2.60 9.87
N LEU A 145 14.95 -2.61 8.55
CA LEU A 145 14.38 -1.58 7.67
C LEU A 145 12.84 -1.63 7.67
N LEU A 146 12.27 -2.83 7.58
CA LEU A 146 10.82 -3.03 7.67
C LEU A 146 10.27 -2.60 9.04
N LYS A 147 10.96 -2.98 10.13
CA LYS A 147 10.62 -2.51 11.49
C LYS A 147 10.57 -0.98 11.54
N SER A 148 11.60 -0.30 11.05
CA SER A 148 11.67 1.17 11.06
C SER A 148 10.52 1.81 10.28
N ARG A 149 10.18 1.28 9.09
CA ARG A 149 9.02 1.76 8.32
C ARG A 149 7.70 1.55 9.08
N LEU A 150 7.52 0.40 9.71
CA LEU A 150 6.32 0.09 10.50
C LEU A 150 6.21 0.98 11.74
N GLU A 151 7.32 1.33 12.39
CA GLU A 151 7.33 2.27 13.52
C GLU A 151 6.82 3.66 13.13
N THR A 152 7.09 4.10 11.89
CA THR A 152 6.57 5.35 11.32
C THR A 152 5.09 5.23 10.96
N LEU A 153 4.69 4.14 10.31
CA LEU A 153 3.31 3.93 9.85
C LEU A 153 2.32 3.68 11.00
N ILE A 154 2.81 3.14 12.12
CA ILE A 154 1.99 2.76 13.28
C ILE A 154 2.55 3.46 14.52
N PRO A 155 2.15 4.72 14.78
CA PRO A 155 2.58 5.46 15.96
C PRO A 155 2.06 4.87 17.29
N ALA A 156 2.61 5.32 18.42
CA ALA A 156 2.21 4.93 19.78
C ALA A 156 0.70 5.03 20.05
N ALA A 157 0.01 5.95 19.38
CA ALA A 157 -1.43 6.18 19.53
C ALA A 157 -2.30 4.97 19.14
N TYR A 158 -1.82 4.06 18.29
CA TYR A 158 -2.54 2.81 17.99
C TYR A 158 -2.71 1.91 19.22
N GLY A 159 -1.76 1.95 20.17
CA GLY A 159 -1.90 1.24 21.44
C GLY A 159 -3.05 1.79 22.29
N ARG A 160 -3.20 3.13 22.33
CA ARG A 160 -4.32 3.79 23.01
C ARG A 160 -5.66 3.49 22.34
N LEU A 161 -5.70 3.53 21.01
CA LEU A 161 -6.91 3.21 20.24
C LEU A 161 -7.34 1.75 20.46
N ALA A 162 -6.39 0.81 20.47
CA ALA A 162 -6.67 -0.59 20.77
C ALA A 162 -7.11 -0.79 22.23
N GLY A 163 -6.53 -0.04 23.17
CA GLY A 163 -6.98 -0.01 24.57
C GLY A 163 -8.42 0.49 24.72
N LEU A 164 -8.77 1.57 24.02
CA LEU A 164 -10.13 2.11 23.99
C LEU A 164 -11.11 1.07 23.41
N ALA A 165 -10.80 0.50 22.25
CA ALA A 165 -11.64 -0.53 21.63
C ALA A 165 -11.80 -1.78 22.54
N GLY A 166 -10.72 -2.18 23.21
CA GLY A 166 -10.73 -3.28 24.18
C GLY A 166 -11.68 -3.03 25.36
N GLY A 167 -11.70 -1.81 25.90
CA GLY A 167 -12.56 -1.41 27.02
C GLY A 167 -14.06 -1.47 26.69
N PHE A 168 -14.43 -1.10 25.46
CA PHE A 168 -15.84 -1.06 25.02
C PHE A 168 -16.33 -2.35 24.36
N ARG A 169 -15.47 -3.36 24.20
CA ARG A 169 -15.80 -4.63 23.50
C ARG A 169 -17.04 -5.33 24.05
N GLN A 170 -17.20 -5.38 25.38
CA GLN A 170 -18.35 -6.05 25.99
C GLN A 170 -19.66 -5.27 25.81
N GLN A 171 -19.62 -3.93 25.90
CA GLN A 171 -20.79 -3.08 25.67
C GLN A 171 -21.28 -3.18 24.22
N VAL A 172 -20.37 -3.12 23.26
CA VAL A 172 -20.66 -3.32 21.82
C VAL A 172 -21.22 -4.72 21.57
N LYS A 173 -20.69 -5.74 22.28
CA LYS A 173 -21.21 -7.12 22.19
C LYS A 173 -22.62 -7.26 22.77
N ALA A 174 -22.94 -6.50 23.82
CA ALA A 174 -24.27 -6.50 24.42
C ALA A 174 -25.29 -5.72 23.59
N LYS A 175 -24.86 -4.68 22.86
CA LYS A 175 -25.74 -3.87 22.02
C LYS A 175 -26.04 -4.51 20.65
N PHE A 176 -25.04 -5.12 20.01
CA PHE A 176 -25.20 -5.68 18.66
C PHE A 176 -25.16 -7.20 18.68
N ASP A 177 -26.25 -7.80 18.19
CA ASP A 177 -26.47 -9.25 18.21
C ASP A 177 -25.56 -9.98 17.21
N SER A 178 -25.39 -9.41 16.01
CA SER A 178 -24.67 -10.08 14.94
C SER A 178 -23.15 -9.80 14.95
N ILE A 179 -22.37 -10.77 14.44
CA ILE A 179 -20.93 -10.58 14.22
C ILE A 179 -20.68 -9.49 13.16
N ALA A 180 -21.54 -9.40 12.15
CA ALA A 180 -21.41 -8.44 11.06
C ALA A 180 -21.58 -6.99 11.55
N GLU A 181 -22.59 -6.70 12.37
CA GLU A 181 -22.81 -5.37 12.96
C GLU A 181 -21.63 -4.93 13.81
N ARG A 182 -21.13 -5.83 14.66
CA ARG A 182 -19.96 -5.54 15.51
C ARG A 182 -18.72 -5.23 14.67
N LYS A 183 -18.50 -5.96 13.58
CA LYS A 183 -17.40 -5.71 12.66
C LYS A 183 -17.52 -4.32 12.02
N HIS A 184 -18.68 -3.98 11.46
CA HIS A 184 -18.93 -2.68 10.83
C HIS A 184 -18.78 -1.53 11.83
N PHE A 185 -19.34 -1.69 13.03
CA PHE A 185 -19.17 -0.73 14.12
C PHE A 185 -17.68 -0.47 14.41
N TRP A 186 -16.89 -1.52 14.60
CA TRP A 186 -15.46 -1.37 14.87
C TRP A 186 -14.69 -0.78 13.70
N GLU A 187 -15.03 -1.14 12.46
CA GLU A 187 -14.44 -0.52 11.27
C GLU A 187 -14.76 0.98 11.19
N TYR A 188 -16.00 1.39 11.48
CA TYR A 188 -16.35 2.80 11.55
C TYR A 188 -15.58 3.55 12.65
N VAL A 189 -15.51 2.99 13.86
CA VAL A 189 -14.83 3.61 15.00
C VAL A 189 -13.32 3.73 14.77
N LEU A 190 -12.67 2.64 14.33
CA LEU A 190 -11.21 2.56 14.19
C LEU A 190 -10.67 3.32 12.97
N GLN A 191 -11.55 3.78 12.09
CA GLN A 191 -11.18 4.48 10.85
C GLN A 191 -11.83 5.86 10.69
N GLY A 192 -12.69 6.23 11.64
CA GLY A 192 -13.49 7.45 11.60
C GLY A 192 -13.05 8.49 12.62
N PRO A 193 -13.93 9.44 12.95
CA PRO A 193 -13.62 10.60 13.79
C PRO A 193 -13.11 10.23 15.20
N ILE A 194 -13.55 9.11 15.76
CA ILE A 194 -13.12 8.65 17.10
C ILE A 194 -11.62 8.28 17.08
N ALA A 195 -11.15 7.63 16.02
CA ALA A 195 -9.73 7.31 15.88
C ALA A 195 -8.88 8.58 15.76
N GLU A 196 -9.34 9.59 15.02
CA GLU A 196 -8.66 10.89 14.90
C GLU A 196 -8.55 11.63 16.24
N LEU A 197 -9.58 11.56 17.09
CA LEU A 197 -9.52 12.10 18.45
C LEU A 197 -8.41 11.44 19.26
N VAL A 198 -8.30 10.10 19.22
CA VAL A 198 -7.20 9.37 19.89
C VAL A 198 -5.84 9.76 19.30
N PHE A 199 -5.72 9.85 17.98
CA PHE A 199 -4.46 10.21 17.33
C PHE A 199 -4.01 11.64 17.67
N SER A 200 -4.96 12.56 17.87
CA SER A 200 -4.69 13.92 18.34
C SER A 200 -4.43 14.04 19.86
N GLY A 201 -4.49 12.93 20.61
CA GLY A 201 -4.26 12.90 22.05
C GLY A 201 -5.47 13.29 22.90
N ARG A 202 -6.66 13.38 22.29
CA ARG A 202 -7.93 13.72 22.93
C ARG A 202 -8.66 12.44 23.37
N ASP A 203 -8.02 11.67 24.24
CA ASP A 203 -8.46 10.31 24.59
C ASP A 203 -9.81 10.29 25.33
N ASP A 204 -10.09 11.28 26.18
CA ASP A 204 -11.35 11.38 26.91
C ASP A 204 -12.51 11.77 25.97
N ASP A 205 -12.30 12.73 25.06
CA ASP A 205 -13.30 13.07 24.04
C ASP A 205 -13.63 11.88 23.13
N ALA A 206 -12.62 11.07 22.79
CA ALA A 206 -12.80 9.85 22.01
C ALA A 206 -13.66 8.82 22.77
N ARG A 207 -13.43 8.69 24.09
CA ARG A 207 -14.23 7.82 24.96
C ARG A 207 -15.69 8.27 25.00
N ASP A 208 -15.93 9.55 25.28
CA ASP A 208 -17.29 10.10 25.36
C ASP A 208 -18.02 9.99 24.02
N ALA A 209 -17.32 10.24 22.90
CA ALA A 209 -17.88 10.09 21.56
C ALA A 209 -18.25 8.64 21.25
N LEU A 210 -17.43 7.69 21.67
CA LEU A 210 -17.70 6.26 21.50
C LEU A 210 -18.89 5.80 22.37
N GLU A 211 -18.96 6.23 23.62
CA GLU A 211 -20.07 5.92 24.52
C GLU A 211 -21.39 6.46 23.95
N ARG A 212 -21.43 7.73 23.54
CA ARG A 212 -22.60 8.32 22.87
C ARG A 212 -23.01 7.58 21.61
N LEU A 213 -22.04 7.12 20.81
CA LEU A 213 -22.31 6.34 19.61
C LEU A 213 -22.95 4.98 19.95
N ILE A 214 -22.48 4.34 21.03
CA ILE A 214 -23.04 3.10 21.54
C ILE A 214 -24.41 3.33 22.18
N GLU A 215 -24.70 4.47 22.80
CA GLU A 215 -26.01 4.71 23.42
C GLU A 215 -27.08 5.10 22.40
N LYS A 216 -26.70 5.63 21.23
CA LYS A 216 -27.63 6.13 20.22
C LYS A 216 -28.66 5.07 19.81
N PRO A 217 -29.96 5.24 20.10
CA PRO A 217 -30.98 4.20 19.95
C PRO A 217 -31.19 3.77 18.49
N ASP A 218 -31.11 4.71 17.55
CA ASP A 218 -31.30 4.46 16.12
C ASP A 218 -30.01 4.12 15.36
N TYR A 219 -28.87 3.95 16.06
CA TYR A 219 -27.64 3.54 15.40
C TYR A 219 -27.71 2.04 15.07
N SER A 220 -28.18 1.74 13.85
CA SER A 220 -28.01 0.45 13.21
C SER A 220 -26.80 0.53 12.27
N PRO A 221 -25.69 -0.16 12.56
CA PRO A 221 -24.59 -0.31 11.62
C PRO A 221 -24.96 -1.20 10.41
N THR A 222 -26.24 -1.59 10.27
CA THR A 222 -26.72 -2.64 9.35
C THR A 222 -27.65 -2.20 8.23
N ALA A 223 -28.16 -0.98 8.17
CA ALA A 223 -29.25 -0.70 7.22
C ALA A 223 -28.80 -0.26 5.81
N GLN A 224 -27.63 0.33 5.64
CA GLN A 224 -27.25 0.92 4.35
C GLN A 224 -25.76 0.75 4.10
N GLY A 225 -25.44 0.08 2.99
CA GLY A 225 -24.09 -0.01 2.46
C GLY A 225 -23.61 1.36 2.02
N GLU A 226 -22.31 1.47 1.76
CA GLU A 226 -21.69 2.71 1.32
C GLU A 226 -20.96 2.51 0.00
N VAL A 227 -20.81 3.59 -0.76
CA VAL A 227 -20.15 3.57 -2.06
C VAL A 227 -18.85 4.37 -2.02
N TYR A 228 -17.75 3.74 -2.44
CA TYR A 228 -16.47 4.41 -2.64
C TYR A 228 -16.24 4.66 -4.13
N LEU A 229 -16.20 5.92 -4.55
CA LEU A 229 -15.70 6.28 -5.88
C LEU A 229 -14.19 6.51 -5.79
N VAL A 230 -13.40 5.60 -6.35
CA VAL A 230 -11.95 5.57 -6.17
C VAL A 230 -11.24 5.73 -7.50
N GLY A 231 -10.35 6.71 -7.58
CA GLY A 231 -9.42 6.88 -8.69
C GLY A 231 -8.29 5.84 -8.63
N ALA A 232 -8.20 5.02 -9.67
CA ALA A 232 -7.18 3.99 -9.83
C ALA A 232 -5.83 4.55 -10.28
N GLY A 233 -5.78 5.80 -10.74
CA GLY A 233 -4.60 6.30 -11.42
C GLY A 233 -4.54 5.89 -12.91
N PRO A 234 -3.49 6.30 -13.63
CA PRO A 234 -3.37 6.12 -15.08
C PRO A 234 -2.99 4.71 -15.53
N GLY A 235 -2.50 3.85 -14.62
CA GLY A 235 -2.17 2.46 -14.93
C GLY A 235 -1.19 1.83 -13.94
N ASP A 236 -0.13 2.54 -13.58
CA ASP A 236 0.86 2.05 -12.60
C ASP A 236 0.23 1.85 -11.20
N PRO A 237 0.27 0.64 -10.62
CA PRO A 237 -0.22 0.37 -9.27
C PRO A 237 0.42 1.25 -8.18
N ASP A 238 1.67 1.68 -8.36
CA ASP A 238 2.38 2.51 -7.37
C ASP A 238 1.86 3.96 -7.34
N LEU A 239 1.05 4.36 -8.32
CA LEU A 239 0.36 5.65 -8.35
C LEU A 239 -1.00 5.63 -7.64
N LEU A 240 -1.40 4.50 -7.05
CA LEU A 240 -2.56 4.45 -6.16
C LEU A 240 -2.29 5.25 -4.88
N THR A 241 -3.32 5.97 -4.43
CA THR A 241 -3.25 6.60 -3.12
C THR A 241 -3.37 5.55 -2.01
N PHE A 242 -2.74 5.78 -0.86
CA PHE A 242 -2.88 4.88 0.29
C PHE A 242 -4.34 4.74 0.76
N ARG A 243 -5.15 5.80 0.62
CA ARG A 243 -6.58 5.75 0.94
C ARG A 243 -7.34 4.86 -0.04
N ALA A 244 -7.02 4.92 -1.35
CA ALA A 244 -7.60 4.02 -2.35
C ALA A 244 -7.32 2.56 -2.00
N LEU A 245 -6.05 2.20 -1.78
CA LEU A 245 -5.65 0.83 -1.42
C LEU A 245 -6.35 0.34 -0.14
N ARG A 246 -6.45 1.19 0.88
CA ARG A 246 -7.15 0.86 2.13
C ARG A 246 -8.62 0.53 1.91
N LEU A 247 -9.34 1.31 1.10
CA LEU A 247 -10.74 1.04 0.78
C LEU A 247 -10.91 -0.18 -0.13
N MET A 248 -9.98 -0.42 -1.07
CA MET A 248 -9.94 -1.63 -1.91
C MET A 248 -9.80 -2.92 -1.09
N GLN A 249 -9.08 -2.86 0.03
CA GLN A 249 -8.94 -3.98 0.97
C GLN A 249 -10.17 -4.18 1.86
N GLN A 250 -11.10 -3.23 1.89
CA GLN A 250 -12.31 -3.28 2.72
C GLN A 250 -13.56 -3.61 1.92
N ALA A 251 -13.60 -3.20 0.65
CA ALA A 251 -14.75 -3.39 -0.24
C ALA A 251 -15.23 -4.85 -0.25
N ASP A 252 -16.55 -5.02 -0.21
CA ASP A 252 -17.19 -6.33 -0.36
C ASP A 252 -17.41 -6.65 -1.84
N VAL A 253 -17.57 -5.61 -2.66
CA VAL A 253 -17.75 -5.72 -4.11
C VAL A 253 -17.03 -4.58 -4.83
N VAL A 254 -16.33 -4.89 -5.91
CA VAL A 254 -15.51 -3.97 -6.70
C VAL A 254 -16.07 -3.88 -8.13
N LEU A 255 -16.60 -2.72 -8.50
CA LEU A 255 -17.05 -2.39 -9.84
C LEU A 255 -15.96 -1.63 -10.58
N TYR A 256 -15.38 -2.23 -11.61
CA TYR A 256 -14.27 -1.65 -12.36
C TYR A 256 -14.56 -1.63 -13.86
N ASP A 257 -13.95 -0.66 -14.56
CA ASP A 257 -14.07 -0.53 -16.00
C ASP A 257 -12.78 -0.92 -16.73
N ARG A 258 -12.81 -0.81 -18.07
CA ARG A 258 -11.71 -1.20 -18.95
C ARG A 258 -10.42 -0.41 -18.73
N LEU A 259 -10.49 0.81 -18.17
CA LEU A 259 -9.32 1.67 -18.00
C LEU A 259 -8.52 1.34 -16.74
N VAL A 260 -9.07 0.50 -15.86
CA VAL A 260 -8.38 0.04 -14.66
C VAL A 260 -7.50 -1.16 -15.02
N ALA A 261 -6.20 -1.05 -14.73
CA ALA A 261 -5.25 -2.15 -14.93
C ALA A 261 -5.60 -3.37 -14.06
N ARG A 262 -5.33 -4.57 -14.56
CA ARG A 262 -5.69 -5.81 -13.84
C ARG A 262 -4.91 -5.93 -12.53
N GLU A 263 -3.65 -5.52 -12.55
CA GLU A 263 -2.75 -5.47 -11.42
C GLU A 263 -3.33 -4.65 -10.27
N ILE A 264 -4.02 -3.55 -10.59
CA ILE A 264 -4.73 -2.71 -9.62
C ILE A 264 -5.94 -3.47 -9.06
N VAL A 265 -6.77 -4.08 -9.90
CA VAL A 265 -7.95 -4.85 -9.44
C VAL A 265 -7.52 -6.01 -8.52
N ASP A 266 -6.36 -6.61 -8.78
CA ASP A 266 -5.82 -7.70 -7.97
C ASP A 266 -5.35 -7.25 -6.58
N LEU A 267 -5.15 -5.95 -6.35
CA LEU A 267 -4.91 -5.34 -5.02
C LEU A 267 -6.19 -5.18 -4.19
N ALA A 268 -7.36 -5.54 -4.70
CA ALA A 268 -8.57 -5.60 -3.88
C ALA A 268 -8.53 -6.77 -2.89
N ARG A 269 -9.42 -6.73 -1.89
CA ARG A 269 -9.64 -7.84 -0.96
C ARG A 269 -9.86 -9.16 -1.73
N ARG A 270 -9.26 -10.26 -1.25
CA ARG A 270 -9.22 -11.54 -2.00
C ARG A 270 -10.60 -12.18 -2.21
N ASP A 271 -11.50 -11.99 -1.25
CA ASP A 271 -12.87 -12.51 -1.22
C ASP A 271 -13.91 -11.50 -1.71
N ALA A 272 -13.49 -10.32 -2.19
CA ALA A 272 -14.42 -9.34 -2.75
C ALA A 272 -14.94 -9.80 -4.12
N ASP A 273 -16.24 -9.63 -4.35
CA ASP A 273 -16.86 -9.83 -5.66
C ASP A 273 -16.29 -8.80 -6.66
N ARG A 274 -15.93 -9.23 -7.87
CA ARG A 274 -15.36 -8.33 -8.89
C ARG A 274 -16.28 -8.27 -10.10
N ILE A 275 -16.90 -7.11 -10.31
CA ILE A 275 -17.89 -6.89 -11.37
C ILE A 275 -17.27 -5.96 -12.42
N PHE A 276 -17.08 -6.49 -13.63
CA PHE A 276 -16.64 -5.69 -14.77
C PHE A 276 -17.82 -4.92 -15.38
N VAL A 277 -17.74 -3.59 -15.41
CA VAL A 277 -18.80 -2.70 -15.93
C VAL A 277 -18.39 -1.96 -17.21
N GLY A 278 -17.27 -2.34 -17.83
CA GLY A 278 -16.77 -1.70 -19.05
C GLY A 278 -17.51 -2.12 -20.32
N LYS A 279 -17.50 -1.24 -21.34
CA LYS A 279 -18.03 -1.53 -22.68
C LYS A 279 -17.11 -2.53 -23.41
N SER A 280 -17.57 -3.76 -23.64
CA SER A 280 -16.93 -4.70 -24.57
C SER A 280 -17.58 -4.60 -25.95
N ARG A 281 -16.77 -4.53 -27.03
CA ARG A 281 -17.24 -4.36 -28.42
C ARG A 281 -18.13 -5.50 -28.95
N ALA A 282 -18.36 -6.58 -28.18
CA ALA A 282 -19.06 -7.77 -28.66
C ALA A 282 -20.14 -8.34 -27.71
N LYS A 283 -20.39 -7.76 -26.53
CA LYS A 283 -21.47 -8.20 -25.62
C LYS A 283 -22.11 -6.98 -24.96
N HIS A 284 -23.44 -6.96 -24.91
CA HIS A 284 -24.32 -5.91 -24.39
C HIS A 284 -23.62 -4.90 -23.47
N ALA A 285 -23.41 -3.69 -23.98
CA ALA A 285 -22.83 -2.60 -23.21
C ALA A 285 -23.75 -2.25 -22.04
N VAL A 286 -23.25 -2.36 -20.80
CA VAL A 286 -23.95 -1.85 -19.61
C VAL A 286 -24.05 -0.33 -19.76
N SER A 287 -25.28 0.20 -19.75
CA SER A 287 -25.47 1.65 -19.84
C SER A 287 -25.00 2.33 -18.56
N GLN A 288 -24.71 3.64 -18.60
CA GLN A 288 -24.34 4.36 -17.38
C GLN A 288 -25.45 4.26 -16.32
N THR A 289 -26.71 4.32 -16.75
CA THR A 289 -27.88 4.16 -15.89
C THR A 289 -27.90 2.81 -15.20
N ASP A 290 -27.50 1.73 -15.89
CA ASP A 290 -27.41 0.40 -15.29
C ASP A 290 -26.27 0.29 -14.27
N ILE A 291 -25.12 0.95 -14.52
CA ILE A 291 -24.02 1.01 -13.54
C ILE A 291 -24.49 1.73 -12.29
N ASN A 292 -25.13 2.88 -12.44
CA ASN A 292 -25.61 3.67 -11.31
C ASN A 292 -26.67 2.91 -10.51
N ARG A 293 -27.62 2.25 -11.19
CA ARG A 293 -28.61 1.38 -10.55
C ARG A 293 -27.94 0.24 -9.78
N LEU A 294 -26.92 -0.40 -10.36
CA LEU A 294 -26.19 -1.47 -9.70
C LEU A 294 -25.46 -0.99 -8.43
N LEU A 295 -24.85 0.21 -8.46
CA LEU A 295 -24.23 0.81 -7.27
C LEU A 295 -25.26 0.98 -6.14
N VAL A 296 -26.44 1.52 -6.47
CA VAL A 296 -27.56 1.71 -5.55
C VAL A 296 -28.07 0.39 -5.00
N GLU A 297 -28.34 -0.60 -5.85
CA GLU A 297 -28.82 -1.93 -5.47
C GLU A 297 -27.86 -2.63 -4.51
N LEU A 298 -26.56 -2.63 -4.81
CA LEU A 298 -25.54 -3.27 -3.96
C LEU A 298 -25.39 -2.54 -2.62
N ALA A 299 -25.49 -1.22 -2.61
CA ALA A 299 -25.45 -0.44 -1.37
C ALA A 299 -26.70 -0.70 -0.52
N HIS A 300 -27.90 -0.79 -1.09
CA HIS A 300 -29.11 -1.17 -0.33
C HIS A 300 -29.06 -2.59 0.24
N GLN A 301 -28.25 -3.48 -0.34
CA GLN A 301 -27.96 -4.80 0.24
C GLN A 301 -26.99 -4.74 1.44
N GLY A 302 -26.57 -3.55 1.87
CA GLY A 302 -25.62 -3.37 2.97
C GLY A 302 -24.15 -3.56 2.59
N LYS A 303 -23.82 -3.69 1.30
CA LYS A 303 -22.43 -3.94 0.86
C LYS A 303 -21.61 -2.65 0.83
N ARG A 304 -20.31 -2.76 1.12
CA ARG A 304 -19.33 -1.72 0.78
C ARG A 304 -18.92 -1.85 -0.67
N VAL A 305 -19.45 -0.97 -1.50
CA VAL A 305 -19.34 -1.00 -2.95
C VAL A 305 -18.21 -0.08 -3.38
N LEU A 306 -17.17 -0.62 -4.01
CA LEU A 306 -16.08 0.18 -4.53
C LEU A 306 -16.21 0.33 -6.05
N ARG A 307 -16.48 1.55 -6.51
CA ARG A 307 -16.43 1.95 -7.92
C ARG A 307 -15.01 2.40 -8.27
N LEU A 308 -14.23 1.52 -8.86
CA LEU A 308 -12.86 1.78 -9.28
C LEU A 308 -12.83 2.34 -10.70
N LYS A 309 -12.29 3.55 -10.86
CA LYS A 309 -12.30 4.31 -12.11
C LYS A 309 -10.88 4.62 -12.55
N GLY A 310 -10.58 4.44 -13.83
CA GLY A 310 -9.28 4.84 -14.38
C GLY A 310 -9.02 6.34 -14.22
N GLY A 311 -7.79 6.71 -13.84
CA GLY A 311 -7.41 8.09 -13.58
C GLY A 311 -8.04 8.64 -12.30
N ASP A 312 -8.72 9.78 -12.43
CA ASP A 312 -9.43 10.47 -11.35
C ASP A 312 -10.96 10.40 -11.55
N PRO A 313 -11.78 10.19 -10.50
CA PRO A 313 -13.23 10.06 -10.63
C PRO A 313 -13.94 11.28 -11.26
N PHE A 314 -13.40 12.49 -11.09
CA PHE A 314 -14.03 13.75 -11.47
C PHE A 314 -13.42 14.39 -12.72
N ILE A 315 -12.28 13.92 -13.20
CA ILE A 315 -11.70 14.39 -14.48
C ILE A 315 -12.16 13.49 -15.62
N PHE A 316 -13.21 13.92 -16.33
CA PHE A 316 -13.85 13.19 -17.44
C PHE A 316 -14.32 11.75 -17.11
N GLY A 317 -14.36 11.39 -15.83
CA GLY A 317 -14.75 10.07 -15.35
C GLY A 317 -16.25 9.88 -15.15
N ARG A 318 -17.07 10.92 -15.30
CA ARG A 318 -18.52 10.93 -15.00
C ARG A 318 -18.88 10.60 -13.54
N GLY A 319 -17.94 10.74 -12.60
CA GLY A 319 -18.19 10.46 -11.19
C GLY A 319 -19.31 11.32 -10.58
N GLY A 320 -19.49 12.56 -11.05
CA GLY A 320 -20.58 13.42 -10.58
C GLY A 320 -21.98 12.88 -10.91
N GLU A 321 -22.15 12.23 -12.08
CA GLU A 321 -23.42 11.60 -12.46
C GLU A 321 -23.73 10.39 -11.57
N GLU A 322 -22.71 9.55 -11.31
CA GLU A 322 -22.81 8.39 -10.41
C GLU A 322 -23.21 8.82 -8.99
N ILE A 323 -22.63 9.89 -8.45
CA ILE A 323 -22.93 10.40 -7.11
C ILE A 323 -24.33 11.01 -7.02
N ALA A 324 -24.82 11.67 -8.06
CA ALA A 324 -26.14 12.30 -8.03
C ALA A 324 -27.26 11.30 -7.77
N ASP A 325 -27.14 10.05 -8.25
CA ASP A 325 -28.05 8.96 -7.93
C ASP A 325 -27.93 8.52 -6.46
N LEU A 326 -26.70 8.38 -5.95
CA LEU A 326 -26.45 8.00 -4.55
C LEU A 326 -27.01 9.02 -3.56
N VAL A 327 -26.86 10.32 -3.86
CA VAL A 327 -27.42 11.41 -3.06
C VAL A 327 -28.95 11.33 -3.02
N ARG A 328 -29.59 11.06 -4.17
CA ARG A 328 -31.05 10.93 -4.26
C ARG A 328 -31.59 9.77 -3.43
N GLU A 329 -30.86 8.67 -3.38
CA GLU A 329 -31.20 7.47 -2.60
C GLU A 329 -30.68 7.52 -1.15
N ASN A 330 -30.13 8.66 -0.72
CA ASN A 330 -29.57 8.89 0.61
C ASN A 330 -28.50 7.84 1.01
N ILE A 331 -27.71 7.36 0.04
CA ILE A 331 -26.64 6.38 0.27
C ILE A 331 -25.35 7.09 0.66
N PRO A 332 -24.68 6.72 1.77
CA PRO A 332 -23.37 7.25 2.12
C PRO A 332 -22.34 6.95 1.04
N PHE A 333 -21.52 7.94 0.68
CA PHE A 333 -20.45 7.76 -0.29
C PHE A 333 -19.19 8.54 0.07
N GLN A 334 -18.05 8.05 -0.42
CA GLN A 334 -16.75 8.71 -0.33
C GLN A 334 -16.13 8.81 -1.71
N VAL A 335 -15.48 9.93 -2.01
CA VAL A 335 -14.73 10.12 -3.26
C VAL A 335 -13.26 10.21 -2.91
N ILE A 336 -12.47 9.28 -3.43
CA ILE A 336 -11.03 9.27 -3.28
C ILE A 336 -10.40 9.68 -4.61
N PRO A 337 -9.70 10.83 -4.66
CA PRO A 337 -9.07 11.29 -5.88
C PRO A 337 -7.96 10.33 -6.33
N GLY A 338 -7.71 10.31 -7.63
CA GLY A 338 -6.64 9.55 -8.24
C GLY A 338 -5.68 10.44 -9.01
N ILE A 339 -4.50 9.92 -9.32
CA ILE A 339 -3.62 10.58 -10.27
C ILE A 339 -4.30 10.57 -11.63
N THR A 340 -4.66 11.73 -12.17
CA THR A 340 -5.30 11.81 -13.48
C THR A 340 -4.32 11.45 -14.60
N ALA A 341 -4.85 11.01 -15.75
CA ALA A 341 -4.03 10.61 -16.89
C ALA A 341 -3.09 11.73 -17.34
N ALA A 342 -3.54 13.00 -17.29
CA ALA A 342 -2.68 14.14 -17.61
C ALA A 342 -1.43 14.20 -16.74
N SER A 343 -1.57 14.20 -15.42
CA SER A 343 -0.44 14.30 -14.50
C SER A 343 0.51 13.11 -14.63
N GLY A 344 -0.04 11.88 -14.70
CA GLY A 344 0.76 10.68 -14.86
C GLY A 344 1.51 10.61 -16.19
N CYS A 345 0.80 10.81 -17.30
CA CYS A 345 1.41 10.77 -18.64
C CYS A 345 2.46 11.89 -18.80
N ALA A 346 2.17 13.10 -18.35
CA ALA A 346 3.11 14.22 -18.38
C ALA A 346 4.42 13.89 -17.65
N ALA A 347 4.31 13.42 -16.40
CA ALA A 347 5.46 13.10 -15.57
C ALA A 347 6.30 11.96 -16.17
N TYR A 348 5.68 10.88 -16.63
CA TYR A 348 6.36 9.70 -17.17
C TYR A 348 6.80 9.87 -18.63
N ALA A 349 6.26 10.84 -19.37
CA ALA A 349 6.72 11.16 -20.72
C ALA A 349 7.84 12.22 -20.71
N GLY A 350 8.18 12.81 -19.56
CA GLY A 350 9.13 13.93 -19.49
C GLY A 350 8.58 15.23 -20.07
N ILE A 351 7.25 15.42 -20.05
CA ILE A 351 6.58 16.60 -20.61
C ILE A 351 5.85 17.31 -19.47
N PRO A 352 6.45 18.30 -18.80
CA PRO A 352 5.77 19.01 -17.73
C PRO A 352 4.55 19.77 -18.26
N LEU A 353 3.44 19.78 -17.52
CA LEU A 353 2.22 20.46 -17.98
C LEU A 353 2.33 21.99 -17.96
N THR A 354 3.24 22.52 -17.14
CA THR A 354 3.55 23.95 -17.05
C THR A 354 5.06 24.14 -16.99
N HIS A 355 5.54 25.25 -17.54
CA HIS A 355 6.93 25.66 -17.43
C HIS A 355 6.99 27.18 -17.59
N ARG A 356 7.81 27.87 -16.78
CA ARG A 356 7.82 29.33 -16.67
C ARG A 356 7.88 30.04 -18.04
N ASP A 357 8.72 29.52 -18.93
CA ASP A 357 8.98 30.13 -20.24
C ASP A 357 8.11 29.56 -21.38
N HIS A 358 7.32 28.51 -21.13
CA HIS A 358 6.56 27.82 -22.19
C HIS A 358 5.04 27.83 -21.97
N ALA A 359 4.58 27.65 -20.73
CA ALA A 359 3.15 27.58 -20.42
C ALA A 359 2.84 28.04 -19.00
N GLN A 360 2.03 29.10 -18.91
CA GLN A 360 1.51 29.65 -17.64
C GLN A 360 0.12 29.11 -17.31
N SER A 361 -0.56 28.48 -18.27
CA SER A 361 -1.85 27.85 -18.12
C SER A 361 -1.84 26.43 -18.69
N CYS A 362 -2.70 25.57 -18.13
CA CYS A 362 -2.92 24.22 -18.62
C CYS A 362 -4.43 23.97 -18.72
N VAL A 363 -4.89 23.53 -19.88
CA VAL A 363 -6.31 23.33 -20.17
C VAL A 363 -6.58 21.85 -20.45
N PHE A 364 -7.54 21.28 -19.73
CA PHE A 364 -8.00 19.91 -19.96
C PHE A 364 -9.27 19.93 -20.80
N VAL A 365 -9.27 19.19 -21.92
CA VAL A 365 -10.44 19.04 -22.79
C VAL A 365 -10.68 17.60 -23.20
N THR A 366 -11.90 17.30 -23.63
CA THR A 366 -12.28 16.01 -24.20
C THR A 366 -12.37 16.12 -25.72
N GLY A 367 -11.70 15.22 -26.42
CA GLY A 367 -11.80 15.05 -27.88
C GLY A 367 -12.95 14.13 -28.31
N HIS A 368 -13.86 13.78 -27.39
CA HIS A 368 -15.00 12.92 -27.71
C HIS A 368 -15.96 13.63 -28.68
N LEU A 369 -16.26 12.98 -29.81
CA LEU A 369 -17.20 13.48 -30.81
C LEU A 369 -18.63 13.34 -30.29
N LYS A 370 -19.35 14.45 -30.14
CA LYS A 370 -20.81 14.44 -29.95
C LYS A 370 -21.43 14.66 -31.33
N ASP A 371 -22.30 13.74 -31.76
CA ASP A 371 -22.96 13.78 -33.08
C ASP A 371 -21.98 13.88 -34.27
N GLY A 372 -20.79 13.27 -34.13
CA GLY A 372 -19.76 13.27 -35.16
C GLY A 372 -19.01 14.59 -35.32
N GLN A 373 -19.27 15.61 -34.47
CA GLN A 373 -18.58 16.89 -34.51
C GLN A 373 -17.78 17.17 -33.23
N LEU A 374 -16.59 17.76 -33.43
CA LEU A 374 -15.82 18.41 -32.37
C LEU A 374 -16.31 19.85 -32.28
N ASP A 375 -17.08 20.16 -31.23
CA ASP A 375 -17.52 21.50 -30.89
C ASP A 375 -16.80 21.95 -29.61
N LEU A 376 -15.65 22.57 -29.79
CA LEU A 376 -14.78 23.05 -28.72
C LEU A 376 -14.59 24.56 -28.86
N ASN A 377 -14.26 25.23 -27.76
CA ASN A 377 -13.91 26.64 -27.80
C ASN A 377 -12.50 26.83 -28.41
N TRP A 378 -12.42 26.87 -29.74
CA TRP A 378 -11.16 26.91 -30.47
C TRP A 378 -10.31 28.15 -30.15
N SER A 379 -10.94 29.30 -29.92
CA SER A 379 -10.20 30.53 -29.57
C SER A 379 -9.50 30.40 -28.22
N ALA A 380 -10.12 29.71 -27.25
CA ALA A 380 -9.48 29.40 -25.98
C ALA A 380 -8.32 28.41 -26.16
N LEU A 381 -8.49 27.37 -26.97
CA LEU A 381 -7.46 26.33 -27.17
C LEU A 381 -6.25 26.78 -28.00
N CYS A 382 -6.35 27.90 -28.72
CA CYS A 382 -5.27 28.43 -29.56
C CYS A 382 -4.54 29.63 -28.93
N GLN A 383 -4.88 30.03 -27.69
CA GLN A 383 -4.14 31.08 -26.97
C GLN A 383 -2.64 30.72 -26.82
N PRO A 384 -1.72 31.68 -27.02
CA PRO A 384 -0.29 31.45 -26.77
C PRO A 384 0.03 31.16 -25.30
N GLY A 385 1.16 30.51 -25.04
CA GLY A 385 1.66 30.32 -23.67
C GLY A 385 0.81 29.38 -22.80
N GLN A 386 0.11 28.43 -23.43
CA GLN A 386 -0.68 27.41 -22.75
C GLN A 386 -0.27 25.99 -23.15
N THR A 387 -0.57 25.03 -22.28
CA THR A 387 -0.56 23.60 -22.60
C THR A 387 -1.99 23.11 -22.72
N VAL A 388 -2.35 22.50 -23.86
CA VAL A 388 -3.65 21.88 -24.06
C VAL A 388 -3.49 20.36 -23.94
N VAL A 389 -4.25 19.77 -23.02
CA VAL A 389 -4.27 18.33 -22.80
C VAL A 389 -5.63 17.77 -23.20
N VAL A 390 -5.65 16.94 -24.23
CA VAL A 390 -6.85 16.38 -24.84
C VAL A 390 -7.00 14.89 -24.50
N TYR A 391 -8.06 14.58 -23.76
CA TYR A 391 -8.49 13.21 -23.45
C TYR A 391 -9.29 12.64 -24.62
N MET A 392 -9.27 11.31 -24.79
CA MET A 392 -10.07 10.62 -25.81
C MET A 392 -9.84 11.16 -27.24
N SER A 393 -8.61 11.56 -27.54
CA SER A 393 -8.26 12.31 -28.75
C SER A 393 -8.01 11.45 -29.99
N LEU A 394 -7.76 10.14 -29.86
CA LEU A 394 -7.24 9.31 -30.95
C LEU A 394 -8.14 9.31 -32.20
N THR A 395 -9.44 9.08 -32.04
CA THR A 395 -10.39 9.00 -33.18
C THR A 395 -10.57 10.36 -33.87
N GLY A 396 -10.39 11.47 -33.16
CA GLY A 396 -10.58 12.82 -33.67
C GLY A 396 -9.28 13.59 -33.92
N LEU A 397 -8.12 12.92 -33.88
CA LEU A 397 -6.81 13.59 -33.87
C LEU A 397 -6.59 14.48 -35.09
N GLU A 398 -6.83 13.95 -36.29
CA GLU A 398 -6.65 14.69 -37.55
C GLU A 398 -7.57 15.92 -37.64
N THR A 399 -8.84 15.74 -37.27
CA THR A 399 -9.82 16.83 -37.24
C THR A 399 -9.45 17.90 -36.22
N LEU A 400 -8.98 17.49 -35.03
CA LEU A 400 -8.58 18.40 -33.96
C LEU A 400 -7.38 19.25 -34.37
N CYS A 401 -6.31 18.62 -34.89
CA CYS A 401 -5.13 19.32 -35.37
C CYS A 401 -5.47 20.29 -36.51
N SER A 402 -6.26 19.84 -37.48
CA SER A 402 -6.70 20.66 -38.62
C SER A 402 -7.54 21.87 -38.19
N LYS A 403 -8.46 21.69 -37.24
CA LYS A 403 -9.27 22.79 -36.70
C LYS A 403 -8.43 23.78 -35.90
N MET A 404 -7.52 23.32 -35.04
CA MET A 404 -6.64 24.23 -34.29
C MET A 404 -5.80 25.11 -35.23
N ILE A 405 -5.20 24.51 -36.28
CA ILE A 405 -4.47 25.27 -37.31
C ILE A 405 -5.37 26.28 -38.01
N ARG A 406 -6.57 25.86 -38.43
CA ARG A 406 -7.55 26.76 -39.09
C ARG A 406 -7.97 27.93 -38.21
N HIS A 407 -7.99 27.73 -36.89
CA HIS A 407 -8.36 28.74 -35.90
C HIS A 407 -7.16 29.55 -35.37
N GLY A 408 -5.98 29.43 -35.99
CA GLY A 408 -4.83 30.30 -35.76
C GLY A 408 -3.71 29.72 -34.89
N ALA A 409 -3.76 28.43 -34.53
CA ALA A 409 -2.61 27.77 -33.92
C ALA A 409 -1.48 27.60 -34.95
N ASP A 410 -0.23 27.75 -34.50
CA ASP A 410 0.95 27.49 -35.32
C ASP A 410 0.99 26.03 -35.77
N ARG A 411 1.27 25.79 -37.06
CA ARG A 411 1.38 24.45 -37.66
C ARG A 411 2.56 23.67 -37.07
N ASP A 412 3.60 24.38 -36.64
CA ASP A 412 4.80 23.82 -36.06
C ASP A 412 4.72 23.71 -34.53
N LEU A 413 3.56 24.04 -33.94
CA LEU A 413 3.34 23.89 -32.50
C LEU A 413 3.58 22.43 -32.08
N PRO A 414 4.51 22.18 -31.13
CA PRO A 414 4.82 20.83 -30.69
C PRO A 414 3.63 20.11 -30.07
N ALA A 415 3.51 18.82 -30.36
CA ALA A 415 2.46 17.95 -29.83
C ALA A 415 3.01 16.54 -29.57
N ALA A 416 2.47 15.88 -28.54
CA ALA A 416 2.81 14.51 -28.17
C ALA A 416 1.57 13.68 -27.90
N LEU A 417 1.50 12.50 -28.52
CA LEU A 417 0.52 11.47 -28.22
C LEU A 417 1.16 10.40 -27.34
N ILE A 418 0.57 10.20 -26.16
CA ILE A 418 1.06 9.26 -25.14
C ILE A 418 0.05 8.12 -25.03
N GLN A 419 0.46 6.92 -25.38
CA GLN A 419 -0.33 5.70 -25.22
C GLN A 419 0.03 5.01 -23.90
N GLN A 420 -0.97 4.51 -23.17
CA GLN A 420 -0.79 3.69 -21.96
C GLN A 420 0.26 4.29 -21.00
N GLY A 421 0.17 5.60 -20.76
CA GLY A 421 1.15 6.30 -19.93
C GLY A 421 1.28 5.69 -18.54
N THR A 422 2.48 5.77 -17.96
CA THR A 422 2.90 5.15 -16.68
C THR A 422 3.06 3.64 -16.69
N THR A 423 2.57 2.95 -17.72
CA THR A 423 2.69 1.48 -17.80
C THR A 423 3.97 1.06 -18.52
N ARG A 424 4.32 -0.23 -18.39
CA ARG A 424 5.40 -0.87 -19.15
C ARG A 424 5.16 -0.90 -20.67
N ASN A 425 3.95 -0.58 -21.12
CA ASN A 425 3.60 -0.52 -22.54
C ASN A 425 3.47 0.94 -23.01
N GLN A 426 3.99 1.90 -22.24
CA GLN A 426 3.96 3.31 -22.59
C GLN A 426 4.65 3.54 -23.94
N LYS A 427 3.97 4.24 -24.84
CA LYS A 427 4.56 4.74 -26.09
C LYS A 427 4.34 6.24 -26.18
N VAL A 428 5.37 6.98 -26.54
CA VAL A 428 5.31 8.44 -26.71
C VAL A 428 5.68 8.76 -28.15
N ILE A 429 4.75 9.36 -28.89
CA ILE A 429 4.97 9.84 -30.25
C ILE A 429 4.94 11.36 -30.20
N THR A 430 6.04 11.99 -30.61
CA THR A 430 6.15 13.45 -30.72
C THR A 430 6.06 13.89 -32.18
N GLY A 431 5.65 15.13 -32.38
CA GLY A 431 5.58 15.79 -33.67
C GLY A 431 5.10 17.21 -33.51
N THR A 432 4.54 17.76 -34.57
CA THR A 432 3.86 19.06 -34.60
C THR A 432 2.38 18.86 -34.92
N LEU A 433 1.56 19.91 -34.75
CA LEU A 433 0.16 19.87 -35.18
C LEU A 433 0.00 19.42 -36.65
N ALA A 434 0.94 19.80 -37.53
CA ALA A 434 0.90 19.42 -38.93
C ALA A 434 1.32 17.96 -39.21
N THR A 435 2.25 17.41 -38.42
CA THR A 435 2.90 16.12 -38.73
C THR A 435 2.35 14.95 -37.93
N LEU A 436 1.91 15.19 -36.69
CA LEU A 436 1.48 14.15 -35.75
C LEU A 436 0.36 13.24 -36.29
N PRO A 437 -0.70 13.74 -36.96
CA PRO A 437 -1.73 12.86 -37.52
C PRO A 437 -1.21 11.86 -38.55
N GLY A 438 -0.24 12.27 -39.38
CA GLY A 438 0.40 11.40 -40.37
C GLY A 438 1.20 10.28 -39.73
N THR A 439 1.94 10.60 -38.65
CA THR A 439 2.76 9.63 -37.91
C THR A 439 1.94 8.57 -37.17
N VAL A 440 0.74 8.91 -36.71
CA VAL A 440 -0.13 8.01 -35.90
C VAL A 440 -0.99 7.08 -36.77
N SER A 441 -1.16 7.39 -38.06
CA SER A 441 -2.08 6.68 -38.98
C SER A 441 -1.63 5.26 -39.38
N SER A 442 -0.46 4.78 -38.93
CA SER A 442 0.12 3.47 -39.27
C SER A 442 -0.52 2.26 -38.56
N GLY A 443 -1.60 2.42 -37.79
CA GLY A 443 -2.35 1.30 -37.18
C GLY A 443 -1.76 0.72 -35.88
N ASP A 444 -0.57 1.17 -35.46
CA ASP A 444 0.14 0.64 -34.29
C ASP A 444 -0.32 1.20 -32.94
N ILE A 445 -1.16 2.25 -32.95
CA ILE A 445 -1.58 2.97 -31.74
C ILE A 445 -3.01 2.61 -31.34
N LYS A 446 -3.16 2.25 -30.06
CA LYS A 446 -4.40 1.75 -29.45
C LYS A 446 -4.74 2.57 -28.20
N PRO A 447 -6.03 2.85 -27.93
CA PRO A 447 -6.47 3.45 -26.68
C PRO A 447 -6.13 2.59 -25.45
N PRO A 448 -5.91 3.19 -24.26
CA PRO A 448 -6.05 4.62 -23.96
C PRO A 448 -4.84 5.46 -24.41
N THR A 449 -5.14 6.66 -24.93
CA THR A 449 -4.14 7.66 -25.32
C THR A 449 -4.49 9.03 -24.75
N LEU A 450 -3.47 9.86 -24.54
CA LEU A 450 -3.59 11.25 -24.15
C LEU A 450 -2.78 12.10 -25.12
N LEU A 451 -3.34 13.21 -25.60
CA LEU A 451 -2.64 14.16 -26.45
C LEU A 451 -2.27 15.40 -25.63
N ILE A 452 -1.02 15.82 -25.69
CA ILE A 452 -0.51 17.06 -25.08
C ILE A 452 -0.01 17.95 -26.22
N ILE A 453 -0.47 19.21 -26.26
CA ILE A 453 -0.12 20.20 -27.28
C ILE A 453 0.43 21.43 -26.57
N GLY A 454 1.58 21.93 -27.01
CA GLY A 454 2.22 23.13 -26.47
C GLY A 454 3.74 23.02 -26.48
N HIS A 455 4.41 24.16 -26.31
CA HIS A 455 5.87 24.23 -26.33
C HIS A 455 6.54 23.37 -25.24
N VAL A 456 5.85 23.04 -24.15
CA VAL A 456 6.37 22.13 -23.11
C VAL A 456 6.76 20.75 -23.65
N VAL A 457 6.23 20.32 -24.80
CA VAL A 457 6.60 19.04 -25.43
C VAL A 457 8.06 19.04 -25.88
N SER A 458 8.65 20.19 -26.22
CA SER A 458 10.06 20.25 -26.63
C SER A 458 11.02 19.90 -25.49
N LEU A 459 10.61 20.11 -24.23
CA LEU A 459 11.42 19.78 -23.04
C LEU A 459 11.64 18.27 -22.86
N ARG A 460 10.89 17.43 -23.58
CA ARG A 460 11.01 15.98 -23.49
C ARG A 460 12.43 15.50 -23.78
N SER A 461 13.14 16.11 -24.72
CA SER A 461 14.51 15.68 -25.08
C SER A 461 15.45 15.64 -23.87
N ASP A 462 15.20 16.53 -22.91
CA ASP A 462 16.08 16.75 -21.77
C ASP A 462 15.53 16.10 -20.49
N LEU A 463 14.20 15.92 -20.41
CA LEU A 463 13.50 15.47 -19.20
C LEU A 463 12.96 14.03 -19.26
N ALA A 464 13.08 13.34 -20.40
CA ALA A 464 12.62 11.96 -20.53
C ALA A 464 13.47 11.02 -19.66
N TRP A 465 12.91 10.60 -18.52
CA TRP A 465 13.57 9.71 -17.56
C TRP A 465 13.02 8.27 -17.58
N TYR A 466 11.81 8.06 -18.12
CA TYR A 466 11.13 6.76 -18.14
C TYR A 466 11.00 6.25 -19.57
N ASN A 467 11.63 5.11 -19.82
CA ASN A 467 11.54 4.38 -21.07
C ASN A 467 11.31 2.90 -20.76
N PRO A 468 10.16 2.32 -21.11
CA PRO A 468 9.86 0.94 -20.76
C PRO A 468 10.82 -0.08 -21.37
N ASP A 469 11.40 0.24 -22.53
CA ASP A 469 12.34 -0.65 -23.24
C ASP A 469 13.69 -0.78 -22.51
N ASP A 470 14.06 0.21 -21.69
CA ASP A 470 15.28 0.19 -20.86
C ASP A 470 15.09 -0.62 -19.55
N CYS A 471 13.86 -1.05 -19.26
CA CYS A 471 13.49 -1.85 -18.08
C CYS A 471 13.39 -3.37 -18.36
N SER A 472 14.12 -3.88 -19.36
CA SER A 472 14.32 -5.32 -19.48
C SER A 472 15.13 -5.84 -18.29
N PRO A 473 14.69 -6.89 -17.57
CA PRO A 473 15.59 -7.56 -16.64
C PRO A 473 16.75 -8.14 -17.45
N ASP A 474 17.97 -7.90 -16.98
CA ASP A 474 19.21 -8.47 -17.52
C ASP A 474 18.99 -9.88 -18.09
N THR A 475 19.06 -9.99 -19.41
CA THR A 475 19.34 -11.26 -20.09
C THR A 475 20.84 -11.56 -20.14
N ASP A 476 21.67 -10.76 -19.45
CA ASP A 476 23.12 -10.93 -19.34
C ASP A 476 23.53 -11.82 -18.14
N THR A 477 22.88 -12.97 -17.96
CA THR A 477 23.41 -14.03 -17.07
C THR A 477 23.74 -15.37 -17.74
N GLU A 478 23.68 -15.47 -19.08
CA GLU A 478 24.10 -16.71 -19.76
C GLU A 478 25.29 -16.59 -20.73
N THR A 479 25.83 -15.39 -21.00
CA THR A 479 26.90 -15.24 -22.03
C THR A 479 28.33 -15.07 -21.50
N ASN A 480 28.56 -15.08 -20.18
CA ASN A 480 29.91 -14.91 -19.60
C ASN A 480 30.50 -16.14 -18.88
N LEU A 481 29.93 -17.34 -19.09
CA LEU A 481 30.49 -18.60 -18.55
C LEU A 481 31.22 -19.48 -19.58
N HIS A 482 31.31 -19.05 -20.84
CA HIS A 482 32.03 -19.79 -21.88
C HIS A 482 32.95 -18.90 -22.74
N ALA A 483 33.84 -18.14 -22.11
CA ALA A 483 34.99 -17.57 -22.83
C ALA A 483 36.12 -17.17 -21.86
N LYS A 484 36.88 -18.18 -21.38
CA LYS A 484 38.34 -18.13 -21.10
C LYS A 484 38.75 -19.31 -20.20
N SER A 485 38.54 -20.53 -20.70
CA SER A 485 39.36 -21.68 -20.34
C SER A 485 40.05 -22.14 -21.63
N GLY A 486 41.36 -21.91 -21.73
CA GLY A 486 42.12 -22.39 -22.90
C GLY A 486 43.54 -21.83 -23.03
N PHE A 487 44.49 -22.52 -22.36
CA PHE A 487 45.91 -22.69 -22.73
C PHE A 487 46.85 -21.47 -22.74
N SER A 488 48.16 -21.54 -22.50
CA SER A 488 49.11 -22.48 -21.86
C SER A 488 50.50 -21.91 -22.14
N ARG A 489 51.27 -21.56 -21.11
CA ARG A 489 52.68 -21.90 -20.84
C ARG A 489 53.30 -20.91 -19.86
#